data_AF-A0A9D5IZ40-F1
#
_entry.id   AF-A0A9D5IZ40-F1
#
_cell.length_a   1.000
_cell.length_b   1.000
_cell.length_c   1.000
_cell.angle_alpha   90.00
_cell.angle_beta   90.00
_cell.angle_gamma   90.00
#
_symmetry.space_group_name_H-M   'P 1'
#
loop_
_entity.id
_entity.type
_entity.pdbx_description
1 polymer ?
#
loop_
_entity_poly.entity_id
_entity_poly.type
_entity_poly.pdbx_seq_one_letter_code
_entity_poly.pdbx_strand_id
1 'polypeptide(L)'
;MTFGYMRVMCWVGLFLVFVTGAAFAESSVWAVTGSNSTVYLAGSCHVLRGSDYPLPPEFETAYKKSSRLVFEAPLAELETPEVQARI
;
A
#
# COMPACT_ATOMS: atom_id res chain seq x y z
N MET A 1 -49.03 -5.48 -7.30
CA MET A 1 -48.19 -4.26 -7.46
C MET A 1 -46.76 -4.42 -6.90
N THR A 2 -46.44 -5.41 -6.06
CA THR A 2 -45.12 -5.58 -5.41
C THR A 2 -44.02 -6.19 -6.29
N PHE A 3 -44.36 -6.96 -7.32
CA PHE A 3 -43.39 -7.70 -8.16
C PHE A 3 -42.54 -6.80 -9.08
N GLY A 4 -43.05 -5.63 -9.47
CA GLY A 4 -42.31 -4.67 -10.31
C GLY A 4 -41.22 -3.91 -9.54
N TYR A 5 -41.50 -3.53 -8.30
CA TYR A 5 -40.55 -2.82 -7.42
C TYR A 5 -39.32 -3.67 -7.09
N MET A 6 -39.51 -4.98 -6.84
CA MET A 6 -38.40 -5.90 -6.56
C MET A 6 -37.41 -5.98 -7.73
N ARG A 7 -37.91 -6.01 -8.97
CA ARG A 7 -37.06 -6.07 -10.18
C ARG A 7 -36.28 -4.77 -10.35
N VAL A 8 -36.93 -3.62 -10.21
CA VAL A 8 -36.28 -2.30 -10.30
C VAL A 8 -35.21 -2.15 -9.23
N MET A 9 -35.47 -2.57 -7.98
CA MET A 9 -34.48 -2.54 -6.91
C MET A 9 -33.25 -3.42 -7.20
N CYS A 10 -33.43 -4.63 -7.75
CA CYS A 10 -32.31 -5.47 -8.16
C CYS A 10 -31.47 -4.83 -9.26
N TRP A 11 -32.09 -4.18 -10.25
CA TRP A 11 -31.38 -3.48 -11.32
C TRP A 11 -30.63 -2.25 -10.81
N VAL A 12 -31.23 -1.48 -9.89
CA VAL A 12 -30.56 -0.35 -9.23
C VAL A 12 -29.37 -0.83 -8.39
N GLY A 13 -29.54 -1.91 -7.62
CA GLY A 13 -28.46 -2.50 -6.84
C GLY A 13 -27.30 -3.01 -7.71
N LEU A 14 -27.61 -3.71 -8.80
CA LEU A 14 -26.59 -4.22 -9.73
C LEU A 14 -25.86 -3.07 -10.45
N PHE A 15 -26.58 -2.01 -10.81
CA PHE A 15 -25.99 -0.81 -11.39
C PHE A 15 -25.05 -0.11 -10.40
N LEU A 16 -25.44 0.02 -9.13
CA LEU A 16 -24.59 0.62 -8.10
C LEU A 16 -23.29 -0.16 -7.89
N VAL A 17 -23.34 -1.49 -7.90
CA VAL A 17 -22.13 -2.34 -7.81
C VAL A 17 -21.21 -2.16 -9.02
N PHE A 18 -21.78 -1.97 -10.22
CA PHE A 18 -20.98 -1.73 -11.44
C PHE A 18 -20.40 -0.30 -11.51
N VAL A 19 -21.02 0.67 -10.83
CA VAL A 19 -20.57 2.07 -10.79
C VAL A 19 -19.45 2.28 -9.76
N THR A 20 -19.37 1.45 -8.70
CA THR A 20 -18.23 1.52 -7.78
C THR A 20 -16.98 0.97 -8.44
N GLY A 21 -16.09 1.87 -8.89
CA GLY A 21 -14.77 1.49 -9.41
C GLY A 21 -13.93 0.81 -8.34
N ALA A 22 -13.22 -0.24 -8.73
CA ALA A 22 -12.26 -0.90 -7.84
C ALA A 22 -11.06 0.02 -7.59
N ALA A 23 -10.77 0.31 -6.33
CA ALA A 23 -9.54 0.98 -5.93
C ALA A 23 -8.46 -0.07 -5.70
N PHE A 24 -7.46 -0.11 -6.57
CA PHE A 24 -6.25 -0.92 -6.39
C PHE A 24 -5.09 -0.02 -5.98
N ALA A 25 -4.32 -0.43 -4.98
CA ALA A 25 -3.07 0.25 -4.65
C ALA A 25 -1.97 -0.20 -5.64
N GLU A 26 -1.25 0.75 -6.22
CA GLU A 26 -0.16 0.47 -7.16
C GLU A 26 1.13 -0.01 -6.46
N SER A 27 1.27 0.28 -5.16
CA SER A 27 2.40 -0.13 -4.34
C SER A 27 2.01 -0.29 -2.87
N SER A 28 2.95 -0.79 -2.06
CA SER A 28 2.87 -0.84 -0.60
C SER A 28 3.41 0.45 0.06
N VAL A 29 3.19 1.60 -0.58
CA VAL A 29 3.53 2.91 -0.04
C VAL A 29 2.24 3.68 0.26
N TRP A 30 2.06 4.08 1.51
CA TRP A 30 0.94 4.88 1.97
C TRP A 30 1.42 6.26 2.40
N ALA A 31 0.65 7.30 2.07
CA ALA A 31 0.93 8.67 2.49
C ALA A 31 -0.15 9.17 3.46
N VAL A 32 0.25 9.67 4.61
CA VAL A 32 -0.62 10.33 5.59
C VAL A 32 -0.21 11.80 5.67
N THR A 33 -1.09 12.70 5.27
CA THR A 33 -0.82 14.14 5.27
C THR A 33 -1.54 14.81 6.43
N GLY A 34 -0.77 15.44 7.32
CA GLY A 34 -1.27 16.35 8.36
C GLY A 34 -1.17 17.81 7.92
N SER A 35 -1.43 18.74 8.84
CA SER A 35 -1.39 20.18 8.55
C SER A 35 0.00 20.69 8.14
N ASN A 36 1.06 20.13 8.74
CA ASN A 36 2.42 20.64 8.61
C ASN A 36 3.43 19.60 8.10
N SER A 37 3.00 18.34 7.90
CA SER A 37 3.91 17.26 7.52
C SER A 37 3.17 16.15 6.79
N THR A 38 3.92 15.40 5.97
CA THR A 38 3.47 14.16 5.36
C THR A 38 4.36 13.03 5.87
N VAL A 39 3.73 11.95 6.34
CA VAL A 39 4.41 10.71 6.68
C VAL A 39 4.16 9.71 5.57
N TYR A 40 5.23 9.14 5.02
CA TYR A 40 5.16 8.02 4.09
C TYR A 40 5.47 6.74 4.85
N LEU A 41 4.57 5.77 4.81
CA LEU A 41 4.79 4.42 5.31
C LEU A 41 5.03 3.50 4.12
N ALA A 42 6.25 2.99 3.99
CA ALA A 42 6.63 2.06 2.95
C ALA A 42 6.79 0.65 3.57
N GLY A 43 5.88 -0.27 3.24
CA GLY A 43 5.96 -1.66 3.65
C GLY A 43 6.77 -2.47 2.65
N SER A 44 7.77 -3.24 3.11
CA SER A 44 8.49 -4.22 2.28
C SER A 44 8.61 -5.55 3.03
N CYS A 45 8.75 -6.65 2.30
CA CYS A 45 9.16 -7.91 2.92
C CYS A 45 10.59 -7.74 3.45
N HIS A 46 10.86 -8.20 4.68
CA HIS A 46 12.11 -7.94 5.42
C HIS A 46 13.40 -8.31 4.69
N VAL A 47 13.33 -9.17 3.66
CA VAL A 47 14.47 -9.48 2.78
C VAL A 47 13.97 -9.56 1.34
N LEU A 48 14.09 -8.47 0.60
CA LEU A 48 13.95 -8.48 -0.85
C LEU A 48 15.22 -9.06 -1.49
N ARG A 49 15.06 -9.85 -2.54
CA ARG A 49 16.16 -10.31 -3.38
C ARG A 49 16.63 -9.14 -4.24
N GLY A 50 17.88 -9.16 -4.68
CA GLY A 50 18.37 -8.16 -5.65
C GLY A 50 17.56 -8.13 -6.95
N SER A 51 16.93 -9.26 -7.33
CA SER A 51 16.03 -9.37 -8.49
C SER A 51 14.70 -8.63 -8.33
N ASP A 52 14.32 -8.28 -7.10
CA ASP A 52 13.04 -7.60 -6.82
C ASP A 52 13.15 -6.08 -7.06
N TYR A 53 14.34 -5.60 -7.44
CA TYR A 53 14.58 -4.24 -7.93
C TYR A 53 14.40 -4.14 -9.46
N PRO A 54 13.92 -2.99 -9.98
CA PRO A 54 13.56 -1.78 -9.23
C PRO A 54 12.22 -1.94 -8.50
N LEU A 55 12.12 -1.31 -7.32
CA LEU A 55 10.86 -1.19 -6.60
C LEU A 55 9.87 -0.33 -7.40
N PRO A 56 8.55 -0.42 -7.10
CA PRO A 56 7.57 0.51 -7.63
C PRO A 56 8.00 1.98 -7.43
N PRO A 57 7.77 2.87 -8.41
CA PRO A 57 8.30 4.25 -8.42
C PRO A 57 7.83 5.12 -7.24
N GLU A 58 6.78 4.70 -6.53
CA GLU A 58 6.25 5.36 -5.35
C GLU A 58 7.26 5.33 -4.19
N PHE A 59 8.09 4.28 -4.09
CA PHE A 59 9.16 4.19 -3.08
C PHE A 59 10.19 5.31 -3.27
N GLU A 60 10.69 5.46 -4.50
CA GLU A 60 11.63 6.53 -4.86
C GLU A 60 11.03 7.93 -4.61
N THR A 61 9.74 8.09 -4.90
CA THR A 61 9.03 9.35 -4.66
C THR A 61 8.94 9.65 -3.16
N ALA A 62 8.61 8.66 -2.33
CA ALA A 62 8.56 8.79 -0.89
C ALA A 62 9.93 9.12 -0.30
N TYR A 63 11.00 8.44 -0.75
CA TYR A 63 12.36 8.72 -0.31
C TYR A 63 12.79 10.15 -0.63
N LYS A 64 12.57 10.61 -1.87
CA LYS A 64 12.96 11.97 -2.30
C LYS A 64 12.19 13.08 -1.57
N LYS A 65 10.94 12.82 -1.18
CA LYS A 65 10.12 13.79 -0.43
C LYS A 65 10.35 13.77 1.08
N SER A 66 11.05 12.75 1.59
CA SER A 66 11.27 12.58 3.02
C SER A 66 12.55 13.28 3.46
N SER A 67 12.46 14.15 4.45
CA SER A 67 13.63 14.79 5.08
C SER A 67 14.33 13.88 6.09
N ARG A 68 13.65 12.84 6.55
CA ARG A 68 14.13 11.87 7.54
C ARG A 68 13.62 10.48 7.18
N LEU A 69 14.46 9.47 7.35
CA LEU A 69 14.11 8.06 7.19
C LEU A 69 14.18 7.36 8.54
N VAL A 70 13.17 6.53 8.81
CA VAL A 70 13.08 5.71 10.02
C VAL A 70 12.74 4.30 9.58
N PHE A 71 13.48 3.33 10.10
CA PHE A 71 13.26 1.91 9.87
C PHE A 71 12.69 1.28 11.14
N GLU A 72 11.92 0.21 10.97
CA GLU A 72 11.31 -0.53 12.08
C GLU A 72 12.35 -1.16 13.01
N ALA A 73 13.51 -1.56 12.45
CA ALA A 73 14.60 -2.18 13.17
C ALA A 73 15.94 -1.46 12.89
N PRO A 74 16.92 -1.58 13.79
CA PRO A 74 18.28 -1.11 13.55
C PRO A 74 18.90 -1.87 12.37
N LEU A 75 19.23 -1.17 11.28
CA LEU A 75 19.80 -1.80 10.08
C LEU A 75 21.09 -2.57 10.37
N ALA A 76 21.92 -2.06 11.29
CA ALA A 76 23.17 -2.72 11.69
C ALA A 76 22.95 -4.09 12.35
N GLU A 77 21.81 -4.31 13.00
CA GLU A 77 21.47 -5.60 13.61
C GLU A 77 20.93 -6.59 12.57
N LEU A 78 20.28 -6.10 11.50
CA LEU A 78 19.77 -6.90 10.40
C LEU A 78 20.88 -7.50 9.51
N GLU A 79 22.07 -6.91 9.53
CA GLU A 79 23.24 -7.40 8.78
C GLU A 79 23.99 -8.52 9.50
N THR A 80 23.57 -8.90 10.71
CA THR A 80 24.22 -9.97 11.46
C THR A 80 23.92 -11.35 10.86
N PRO A 81 24.91 -12.26 10.78
CA PRO A 81 24.70 -13.63 10.28
C PRO A 81 23.59 -14.38 11.03
N GLU A 82 23.43 -14.12 12.32
CA GLU A 82 22.43 -14.75 13.18
C GLU A 82 21.00 -14.35 12.78
N VAL A 83 20.79 -13.10 12.35
CA VAL A 83 19.49 -12.61 11.88
C VAL A 83 19.24 -13.12 10.45
N GLN A 84 20.24 -13.07 9.56
CA GLN A 84 20.10 -13.60 8.20
C GLN A 84 19.82 -15.12 8.16
N ALA A 85 20.36 -15.89 9.11
CA ALA A 85 20.13 -17.34 9.18
C ALA A 85 18.73 -17.73 9.70
N ARG A 86 17.94 -16.78 10.21
CA ARG A 86 16.59 -17.02 10.77
C ARG A 86 15.45 -16.67 9.80
N ILE A 87 15.74 -16.00 8.69
CA ILE A 87 14.78 -15.52 7.70
C ILE A 87 14.90 -16.38 6.44
#